data_AF-G0P1X5-F1
#
_entry.id   AF-G0P1X5-F1
#
_cell.length_a   1.000
_cell.length_b   1.000
_cell.length_c   1.000
_cell.angle_alpha   90.00
_cell.angle_beta   90.00
_cell.angle_gamma   90.00
#
_symmetry.space_group_name_H-M   'P 1'
#
loop_
_entity.id
_entity.type
_entity.pdbx_description
1 polymer ?
#
loop_
_entity_poly.entity_id
_entity_poly.type
_entity_poly.pdbx_seq_one_letter_code
_entity_poly.pdbx_strand_id
1 'polypeptide(L)'
;MPLYTLLILLLPVLQGCLVVRTPKCECPVLALSSSNIFENVGNHAFYQNVSGYPMATPVVKTEDCSVSMYCEGDYSLVVFDEETATVVSSGKRLISGAWRTHHSKFFQLGAYSADGICDPRNQKWQVDTGSGAGFTSFDRLFGTCSPLARVHIT
;
A
#
# COMPACT_ATOMS: atom_id res chain seq x y z
N MET A 1 15.25 4.49 63.69
CA MET A 1 15.22 3.48 62.61
C MET A 1 13.99 3.80 61.76
N PRO A 2 14.10 4.71 60.77
CA PRO A 2 12.93 5.38 60.23
C PRO A 2 12.30 4.55 59.12
N LEU A 3 10.97 4.45 59.18
CA LEU A 3 10.02 3.81 58.24
C LEU A 3 10.23 4.20 56.76
N TYR A 4 10.99 5.27 56.51
CA TYR A 4 11.32 5.81 55.19
C TYR A 4 12.20 4.86 54.34
N THR A 5 13.03 4.03 54.97
CA THR A 5 13.86 3.05 54.24
C THR A 5 13.04 1.94 53.58
N LEU A 6 11.83 1.64 54.10
CA LEU A 6 10.95 0.63 53.53
C LEU A 6 10.26 1.10 52.24
N LEU A 7 10.04 2.42 52.10
CA LEU A 7 9.38 3.01 50.94
C LEU A 7 10.28 3.02 49.69
N ILE A 8 11.60 3.09 49.88
CA ILE A 8 12.61 3.17 48.81
C ILE A 8 12.83 1.80 48.13
N LEU A 9 12.53 0.70 48.84
CA LEU A 9 12.67 -0.68 48.32
C LEU A 9 11.58 -1.09 47.32
N LEU A 10 10.49 -0.32 47.20
CA LEU A 10 9.39 -0.58 46.27
C LEU A 10 9.51 0.15 44.92
N LEU A 11 10.55 0.98 44.74
CA LEU A 11 10.77 1.79 43.53
C LEU A 11 11.51 1.11 42.34
N PRO A 12 12.10 -0.11 42.38
CA PRO A 12 12.82 -0.60 41.21
C PRO A 12 11.91 -1.09 40.07
N VAL A 13 10.59 -1.01 40.20
CA VAL A 13 9.64 -1.49 39.18
C VAL A 13 9.36 -0.46 38.08
N LEU A 14 9.74 0.82 38.26
CA LEU A 14 9.43 1.91 37.32
C LEU A 14 10.42 2.09 36.17
N GLN A 15 11.49 1.28 36.09
CA GLN A 15 12.50 1.36 35.03
C GLN A 15 12.44 0.17 34.05
N GLY A 16 11.34 -0.58 34.05
CA GLY A 16 11.07 -1.57 33.00
C GLY A 16 10.77 -0.86 31.67
N CYS A 17 11.81 -0.46 30.92
CA CYS A 17 11.65 -0.18 29.50
C CYS A 17 11.18 -1.47 28.84
N LEU A 18 9.90 -1.52 28.47
CA LEU A 18 9.35 -2.62 27.69
C LEU A 18 10.04 -2.57 26.32
N VAL A 19 11.05 -3.41 26.13
CA VAL A 19 11.75 -3.58 24.85
C VAL A 19 10.77 -4.25 23.90
N VAL A 20 9.95 -3.47 23.22
CA VAL A 20 9.14 -3.97 22.12
C VAL A 20 10.09 -4.24 20.97
N ARG A 21 10.40 -5.51 20.74
CA ARG A 21 11.04 -5.94 19.49
C ARG A 21 9.97 -5.90 18.40
N THR A 22 9.68 -4.71 17.88
CA THR A 22 8.87 -4.60 16.67
C THR A 22 9.66 -5.19 15.51
N PRO A 23 9.05 -6.09 14.71
CA PRO A 23 9.64 -6.46 13.43
C PRO A 23 9.85 -5.19 12.60
N LYS A 24 10.90 -5.17 11.79
CA LYS A 24 11.09 -4.08 10.83
C LYS A 24 10.00 -4.14 9.77
N CYS A 25 9.59 -2.97 9.29
CA CYS A 25 8.69 -2.83 8.16
C CYS A 25 9.50 -2.81 6.87
N GLU A 26 9.32 -3.84 6.05
CA GLU A 26 9.97 -4.06 4.76
C GLU A 26 8.90 -4.26 3.67
N CYS A 27 7.72 -3.67 3.86
CA CYS A 27 6.62 -3.75 2.91
C CYS A 27 7.05 -3.15 1.54
N PRO A 28 6.86 -3.87 0.41
CA PRO A 28 7.29 -3.38 -0.89
C PRO A 28 6.45 -2.19 -1.36
N VAL A 29 7.11 -1.11 -1.78
CA VAL A 29 6.48 0.06 -2.39
C VAL A 29 7.27 0.44 -3.65
N LEU A 30 6.57 0.77 -4.73
CA LEU A 30 7.22 1.15 -5.98
C LEU A 30 6.49 2.33 -6.65
N ALA A 31 7.27 3.38 -6.92
CA ALA A 31 6.86 4.47 -7.77
C ALA A 31 7.05 4.06 -9.25
N LEU A 32 5.94 3.97 -9.97
CA LEU A 32 5.95 3.57 -11.37
C LEU A 32 6.09 4.80 -12.28
N SER A 33 6.94 4.62 -13.28
CA SER A 33 7.29 5.58 -14.32
C SER A 33 7.18 4.91 -15.69
N SER A 34 7.28 5.68 -16.76
CA SER A 34 7.30 5.15 -18.12
C SER A 34 8.44 4.15 -18.38
N SER A 35 9.53 4.18 -17.59
CA SER A 35 10.68 3.30 -17.76
C SER A 35 10.54 1.95 -17.08
N ASN A 36 9.83 1.85 -15.96
CA ASN A 36 9.76 0.61 -15.15
C ASN A 36 8.38 -0.07 -15.19
N ILE A 37 7.33 0.63 -15.64
CA ILE A 37 5.96 0.13 -15.56
C ILE A 37 5.72 -1.11 -16.43
N PHE A 38 6.36 -1.22 -17.59
CA PHE A 38 6.24 -2.44 -18.41
C PHE A 38 6.84 -3.67 -17.72
N GLU A 39 7.97 -3.53 -17.03
CA GLU A 39 8.64 -4.65 -16.35
C GLU A 39 7.90 -5.08 -15.07
N ASN A 40 7.15 -4.17 -14.44
CA ASN A 40 6.46 -4.42 -13.17
C ASN A 40 4.96 -4.72 -13.30
N VAL A 41 4.32 -4.33 -14.42
CA VAL A 41 2.89 -4.55 -14.67
C VAL A 41 2.67 -5.50 -15.85
N GLY A 42 3.67 -5.65 -16.72
CA GLY A 42 3.57 -6.49 -17.92
C GLY A 42 2.50 -6.01 -18.90
N ASN A 43 1.95 -6.95 -19.67
CA ASN A 43 0.89 -6.70 -20.65
C ASN A 43 -0.51 -6.71 -20.00
N HIS A 44 -0.69 -6.00 -18.88
CA HIS A 44 -1.99 -5.86 -18.24
C HIS A 44 -2.85 -4.82 -18.98
N ALA A 45 -4.18 -4.98 -18.99
CA ALA A 45 -5.11 -3.99 -19.56
C ALA A 45 -4.92 -2.58 -18.95
N PHE A 46 -4.45 -2.53 -17.71
CA PHE A 46 -4.05 -1.29 -17.04
C PHE A 46 -2.89 -0.59 -17.73
N TYR A 47 -1.82 -1.31 -18.09
CA TYR A 47 -0.69 -0.72 -18.80
C TYR A 47 -1.16 -0.09 -20.10
N GLN A 48 -2.05 -0.74 -20.85
CA GLN A 48 -2.61 -0.17 -22.09
C GLN A 48 -3.42 1.12 -21.84
N ASN A 49 -4.16 1.20 -20.73
CA ASN A 49 -4.97 2.38 -20.41
C ASN A 49 -4.13 3.57 -19.91
N VAL A 50 -3.00 3.33 -19.24
CA VAL A 50 -2.17 4.40 -18.67
C VAL A 50 -0.99 4.78 -19.58
N SER A 51 -0.41 3.84 -20.33
CA SER A 51 0.70 4.11 -21.28
C SER A 51 0.31 5.00 -22.45
N GLY A 52 -0.97 5.17 -22.74
CA GLY A 52 -1.48 6.10 -23.75
C GLY A 52 -1.39 7.58 -23.35
N TYR A 53 -1.03 7.89 -22.10
CA TYR A 53 -0.98 9.25 -21.56
C TYR A 53 0.42 9.59 -21.02
N PRO A 54 0.81 10.88 -20.95
CA PRO A 54 2.06 11.26 -20.33
C PRO A 54 1.99 10.97 -18.83
N MET A 55 2.73 9.97 -18.37
CA MET A 55 2.77 9.56 -16.96
C MET A 55 3.84 10.33 -16.20
N ALA A 56 3.57 10.65 -14.95
CA ALA A 56 4.55 11.18 -14.02
C ALA A 56 4.86 10.14 -12.92
N THR A 57 6.05 10.26 -12.34
CA THR A 57 6.45 9.41 -11.21
C THR A 57 5.90 10.02 -9.92
N PRO A 58 5.20 9.26 -9.07
CA PRO A 58 4.70 9.77 -7.80
C PRO A 58 5.83 10.02 -6.81
N VAL A 59 5.60 10.96 -5.91
CA VAL A 59 6.45 11.17 -4.74
C VAL A 59 6.04 10.16 -3.67
N VAL A 60 7.01 9.40 -3.17
CA VAL A 60 6.80 8.42 -2.10
C VAL A 60 7.60 8.86 -0.88
N LYS A 61 6.90 9.02 0.25
CA LYS A 61 7.49 9.26 1.57
C LYS A 61 7.23 8.05 2.43
N THR A 62 8.27 7.43 2.97
CA THR A 62 8.17 6.27 3.86
C THR A 62 8.89 6.57 5.16
N GLU A 63 8.17 6.47 6.27
CA GLU A 63 8.69 6.70 7.61
C GLU A 63 8.31 5.50 8.50
N ASP A 64 9.32 4.73 8.91
CA ASP A 64 9.18 3.47 9.66
C ASP A 64 8.21 2.47 9.01
N CYS A 65 6.95 2.47 9.45
CA CYS A 65 5.88 1.60 9.00
C CYS A 65 4.75 2.39 8.34
N SER A 66 4.97 3.64 7.97
CA SER A 66 3.99 4.49 7.30
C SER A 66 4.47 4.87 5.91
N VAL A 67 3.53 5.01 4.99
CA VAL A 67 3.78 5.46 3.63
C VAL A 67 2.76 6.53 3.26
N SER A 68 3.24 7.53 2.55
CA SER A 68 2.42 8.52 1.85
C SER A 68 2.91 8.61 0.42
N MET A 69 2.02 8.35 -0.53
CA MET A 69 2.30 8.46 -1.95
C MET A 69 1.38 9.51 -2.56
N TYR A 70 1.90 10.45 -3.33
CA TYR A 70 1.11 11.51 -3.96
C TYR A 70 1.71 11.98 -5.28
N CYS A 71 0.91 12.69 -6.06
CA CYS A 71 1.33 13.32 -7.30
C CYS A 71 1.52 14.82 -7.10
N GLU A 72 2.55 15.39 -7.73
CA GLU A 72 2.69 16.84 -7.82
C GLU A 72 1.98 17.36 -9.08
N GLY A 73 1.44 18.57 -9.02
CA GLY A 73 0.75 19.20 -10.14
C GLY A 73 -0.71 18.78 -10.28
N ASP A 74 -1.17 18.68 -11.53
CA ASP A 74 -2.55 18.36 -11.94
C ASP A 74 -2.75 16.88 -12.29
N TYR A 75 -1.77 16.04 -11.96
CA TYR A 75 -1.88 14.61 -12.11
C TYR A 75 -2.74 14.00 -11.00
N SER A 76 -3.44 12.94 -11.34
CA SER A 76 -4.11 12.10 -10.36
C SER A 76 -3.31 10.84 -10.08
N LEU A 77 -3.34 10.43 -8.82
CA LEU A 77 -2.70 9.22 -8.35
C LEU A 77 -3.57 8.00 -8.63
N VAL A 78 -2.94 6.95 -9.15
CA VAL A 78 -3.53 5.61 -9.25
C VAL A 78 -2.65 4.64 -8.49
N VAL A 79 -3.25 3.87 -7.57
CA VAL A 79 -2.58 2.82 -6.83
C VAL A 79 -3.21 1.46 -7.09
N PHE A 80 -2.40 0.42 -7.06
CA PHE A 80 -2.83 -0.96 -7.28
C PHE A 80 -1.84 -1.95 -6.68
N ASP A 81 -2.31 -3.17 -6.49
CA ASP A 81 -1.47 -4.32 -6.14
C ASP A 81 -1.26 -5.17 -7.39
N GLU A 82 -0.04 -5.64 -7.58
CA GLU A 82 0.22 -6.75 -8.51
C GLU A 82 0.03 -8.06 -7.74
N GLU A 83 -1.23 -8.42 -7.50
CA GLU A 83 -1.54 -9.84 -7.38
C GLU A 83 -1.48 -10.34 -8.82
N THR A 84 -0.43 -11.09 -9.16
CA THR A 84 -0.16 -11.65 -10.48
C THR A 84 -1.46 -11.84 -11.24
N ALA A 85 -1.70 -11.00 -12.24
CA ALA A 85 -2.80 -11.19 -13.18
C ALA A 85 -2.48 -12.47 -13.93
N THR A 86 -2.79 -13.61 -13.30
CA THR A 86 -2.93 -14.86 -14.02
C THR A 86 -3.90 -14.49 -15.12
N VAL A 87 -3.40 -14.60 -16.34
CA VAL A 87 -4.17 -14.50 -17.56
C VAL A 87 -5.25 -15.58 -17.45
N VAL A 88 -6.34 -15.26 -16.76
CA VAL A 88 -7.58 -15.99 -16.89
C VAL A 88 -8.24 -15.34 -18.09
N SER A 89 -7.69 -15.65 -19.26
CA SER A 89 -8.55 -15.88 -20.41
C SER A 89 -9.63 -16.84 -19.94
N SER A 90 -10.80 -16.32 -19.58
CA SER A 90 -12.06 -17.06 -19.43
C SER A 90 -11.90 -18.47 -18.84
N GLY A 91 -11.54 -18.58 -17.57
CA GLY A 91 -11.26 -19.85 -16.90
C GLY A 91 -11.73 -19.82 -15.45
N LYS A 92 -13.05 -19.89 -15.24
CA LYS A 92 -13.67 -20.11 -13.93
C LYS A 92 -13.07 -21.35 -13.27
N ARG A 93 -12.23 -21.19 -12.23
CA ARG A 93 -11.76 -22.30 -11.38
C ARG A 93 -12.57 -22.32 -10.09
N LEU A 94 -13.29 -23.41 -9.85
CA LEU A 94 -14.11 -23.62 -8.65
C LEU A 94 -13.23 -24.13 -7.50
N ILE A 95 -13.03 -23.31 -6.48
CA ILE A 95 -12.63 -23.75 -5.14
C ILE A 95 -13.69 -23.25 -4.16
N SER A 96 -14.49 -24.18 -3.65
CA SER A 96 -15.41 -24.00 -2.51
C SER A 96 -16.27 -22.72 -2.51
N GLY A 97 -17.41 -22.77 -3.21
CA GLY A 97 -18.64 -22.06 -2.80
C GLY A 97 -18.72 -20.53 -2.89
N ALA A 98 -17.66 -19.82 -3.29
CA ALA A 98 -17.73 -18.39 -3.56
C ALA A 98 -16.93 -18.05 -4.82
N TRP A 99 -17.59 -17.45 -5.81
CA TRP A 99 -16.90 -16.88 -6.96
C TRP A 99 -16.03 -15.71 -6.46
N ARG A 100 -14.71 -15.90 -6.34
CA ARG A 100 -13.75 -14.80 -6.20
C ARG A 100 -13.08 -14.57 -7.55
N THR A 101 -13.49 -13.53 -8.24
CA THR A 101 -12.74 -12.96 -9.36
C THR A 101 -11.48 -12.30 -8.79
N HIS A 102 -10.31 -12.88 -9.06
CA HIS A 102 -9.00 -12.24 -8.82
C HIS A 102 -8.78 -11.13 -9.86
N HIS A 103 -9.56 -10.06 -9.77
CA HIS A 103 -9.32 -8.86 -10.56
C HIS A 103 -8.30 -8.00 -9.82
N SER A 104 -7.22 -7.64 -10.49
CA SER A 104 -6.30 -6.58 -10.05
C SER A 104 -7.13 -5.35 -9.66
N LYS A 105 -7.10 -4.94 -8.40
CA LYS A 105 -7.95 -3.86 -7.89
C LYS A 105 -7.19 -2.54 -8.01
N PHE A 106 -7.69 -1.66 -8.86
CA PHE A 106 -7.14 -0.32 -9.09
C PHE A 106 -7.94 0.71 -8.32
N PHE A 107 -7.25 1.68 -7.75
CA PHE A 107 -7.88 2.79 -7.04
C PHE A 107 -7.33 4.10 -7.59
N GLN A 108 -8.23 4.89 -8.16
CA GLN A 108 -7.93 6.25 -8.56
C GLN A 108 -8.25 7.18 -7.40
N LEU A 109 -7.21 7.79 -6.84
CA LEU A 109 -7.31 8.71 -5.71
C LEU A 109 -7.41 10.17 -6.16
N GLY A 110 -7.32 10.47 -7.45
CA GLY A 110 -7.40 11.86 -7.89
C GLY A 110 -6.20 12.66 -7.36
N ALA A 111 -6.45 13.86 -6.87
CA ALA A 111 -5.45 14.72 -6.23
C ALA A 111 -5.10 14.31 -4.78
N TYR A 112 -5.72 13.26 -4.24
CA TYR A 112 -5.48 12.80 -2.87
C TYR A 112 -4.26 11.87 -2.79
N SER A 113 -3.58 11.90 -1.64
CA SER A 113 -2.50 10.97 -1.31
C SER A 113 -3.04 9.57 -1.00
N ALA A 114 -2.27 8.54 -1.33
CA ALA A 114 -2.44 7.20 -0.77
C ALA A 114 -1.62 7.12 0.52
N ASP A 115 -2.32 7.15 1.66
CA ASP A 115 -1.72 7.03 2.98
C ASP A 115 -1.99 5.64 3.54
N GLY A 116 -0.94 5.00 4.05
CA GLY A 116 -1.02 3.63 4.50
C GLY A 116 -0.02 3.23 5.58
N ILE A 117 -0.31 2.09 6.19
CA ILE A 117 0.49 1.53 7.28
C ILE A 117 0.92 0.10 6.89
N CYS A 118 2.21 -0.19 7.03
CA CYS A 118 2.78 -1.51 6.85
C CYS A 118 2.52 -2.37 8.10
N ASP A 119 1.91 -3.55 7.93
CA ASP A 119 1.80 -4.54 8.99
C ASP A 119 3.16 -5.28 9.13
N PRO A 120 3.88 -5.14 10.26
CA PRO A 120 5.18 -5.78 10.45
C PRO A 120 5.12 -7.32 10.50
N ARG A 121 3.94 -7.90 10.76
CA ARG A 121 3.77 -9.36 10.87
C ARG A 121 3.61 -10.01 9.50
N ASN A 122 2.84 -9.38 8.63
CA ASN A 122 2.47 -9.92 7.34
C ASN A 122 3.21 -9.25 6.17
N GLN A 123 3.92 -8.14 6.44
CA GLN A 123 4.64 -7.34 5.44
C GLN A 123 3.71 -6.88 4.30
N LYS A 124 2.50 -6.46 4.67
CA LYS A 124 1.47 -5.94 3.75
C LYS A 124 1.08 -4.52 4.12
N TRP A 125 0.76 -3.71 3.12
CA TRP A 125 0.23 -2.37 3.31
C TRP A 125 -1.27 -2.39 3.59
N GLN A 126 -1.72 -1.56 4.52
CA GLN A 126 -3.11 -1.21 4.74
C GLN A 126 -3.27 0.26 4.34
N VAL A 127 -3.90 0.52 3.20
CA VAL A 127 -4.00 1.87 2.61
C VAL A 127 -5.45 2.32 2.65
N ASP A 128 -5.68 3.56 3.07
CA ASP A 128 -6.98 4.20 2.88
C ASP A 128 -7.08 4.68 1.43
N THR A 129 -8.02 4.10 0.69
CA THR A 129 -8.23 4.41 -0.73
C THR A 129 -9.30 5.48 -0.95
N GLY A 130 -9.87 6.06 0.13
CA GLY A 130 -10.94 7.04 0.05
C GLY A 130 -12.28 6.47 -0.46
N SER A 131 -12.38 5.14 -0.63
CA SER A 131 -13.56 4.46 -1.18
C SER A 131 -14.73 4.33 -0.18
N GLY A 132 -14.54 4.71 1.08
CA GLY A 132 -15.54 4.57 2.15
C GLY A 132 -15.73 3.13 2.66
N ALA A 133 -15.07 2.14 2.04
CA ALA A 133 -15.10 0.74 2.45
C ALA A 133 -14.06 0.40 3.54
N GLY A 134 -13.30 1.39 4.02
CA GLY A 134 -12.20 1.22 4.96
C GLY A 134 -10.86 0.93 4.29
N PHE A 135 -9.91 0.41 5.07
CA PHE A 135 -8.56 0.08 4.60
C PHE A 135 -8.58 -1.06 3.58
N THR A 136 -7.79 -0.91 2.52
CA THR A 136 -7.52 -1.96 1.56
C THR A 136 -6.12 -2.52 1.81
N SER A 137 -6.00 -3.85 1.82
CA SER A 137 -4.72 -4.53 1.95
C SER A 137 -4.04 -4.67 0.59
N PHE A 138 -2.75 -4.36 0.52
CA PHE A 138 -1.89 -4.56 -0.65
C PHE A 138 -0.65 -5.37 -0.24
N ASP A 139 -0.34 -6.41 -1.01
CA ASP A 139 0.92 -7.15 -0.91
C ASP A 139 2.09 -6.28 -1.37
N ARG A 140 1.88 -5.51 -2.44
CA ARG A 140 2.82 -4.50 -2.93
C ARG A 140 2.08 -3.22 -3.27
N LEU A 141 2.58 -2.08 -2.78
CA LEU A 141 1.96 -0.79 -3.07
C LEU A 141 2.62 -0.17 -4.30
N PHE A 142 2.00 -0.37 -5.46
CA PHE A 142 2.42 0.29 -6.69
C PHE A 142 1.57 1.51 -6.95
N GLY A 143 2.17 2.56 -7.48
CA GLY A 143 1.39 3.70 -7.93
C GLY A 143 2.08 4.52 -9.00
N THR A 144 1.26 5.26 -9.73
CA THR A 144 1.70 6.13 -10.81
C THR A 144 0.82 7.38 -10.93
N CYS A 145 1.37 8.45 -11.50
CA CYS A 145 0.65 9.68 -11.74
C CYS A 145 0.23 9.77 -13.21
N SER A 146 -1.05 10.03 -13.44
CA SER A 146 -1.61 10.18 -14.79
C SER A 146 -2.50 11.43 -14.84
N PRO A 147 -2.53 12.21 -15.94
CA PRO A 147 -3.28 13.46 -16.10
C PRO A 147 -4.80 13.23 -16.26
N LEU A 148 -5.33 12.30 -15.46
CA LEU A 148 -6.65 11.69 -15.48
C LEU A 148 -7.82 12.64 -15.71
N ALA A 149 -8.17 12.81 -16.99
CA ALA A 149 -9.54 13.04 -17.42
C ALA A 149 -10.22 11.75 -17.93
N ARG A 150 -9.51 10.64 -18.21
CA ARG A 150 -10.09 9.44 -18.87
C ARG A 150 -9.32 8.11 -18.70
N VAL A 151 -9.09 7.62 -17.48
CA VAL A 151 -8.80 6.18 -17.31
C VAL A 151 -10.15 5.52 -17.01
N HIS A 152 -10.87 5.14 -18.05
CA HIS A 152 -12.05 4.28 -17.89
C HIS A 152 -11.55 2.90 -17.51
N ILE A 153 -11.65 2.56 -16.22
CA ILE A 153 -11.47 1.17 -15.75
C ILE A 153 -12.83 0.49 -15.93
N THR A 154 -13.09 -0.02 -17.13
CA THR A 154 -14.23 -0.91 -17.43
C THR A 154 -13.93 -2.34 -17.04
#